data_AF-A0A660ZWI9-F1
#
_entry.id   AF-A0A660ZWI9-F1
#
_cell.length_a   1.000
_cell.length_b   1.000
_cell.length_c   1.000
_cell.angle_alpha   90.00
_cell.angle_beta   90.00
_cell.angle_gamma   90.00
#
_symmetry.space_group_name_H-M   'P 1'
#
loop_
_entity.id
_entity.type
_entity.pdbx_description
1 polymer ?
#
loop_
_entity_poly.entity_id
_entity_poly.type
_entity_poly.pdbx_seq_one_letter_code
_entity_poly.pdbx_strand_id
1 'polypeptide(L)'
;MTQLNALPTEPLLDESFSDLARFKPGPELRQWVGELASERDLDTRSTALYGALRKQIGQPQLSLMLRTILAAAVRNEYEGAAALTALLGVRASGELLITRVRAFSSLRRLRHDLRLQNDHTLEREEKLWLRDLLQMIEWLRESGRLELESTHDAQSISSTFETLFSSLVQKSDDEGVLGADELAVIRELSRIELRALKRRASILAEKVDPYSPDHMRRVLPILAEIDSDVRHLGEYLDRMEEKGSLGILAEHVTVMGQILNDDEEKQLRDTLQNSPELQLGWRLVRGLDRNPLPQRTLAWFAERILLAGEVLRESKLRNSPLNITSCCLMVLDHYRDGKVMIPSSGPVVDALRLSGIENISLPAGGMSMVLDRELARRMPLPHGMPLPVHPLVNVELYAEEDGQPVSVKEMVMDNLNNISVLLGLLKNQKVTNTPGIVGLVAQRSRNIRVLEVICITRALYSGFANKDVPMAILRSPMNLPIKTLRKFIQVRYVSKIELKRLEVDRSSVRREVAEEIRGYLRTLH
;
A
#
# COMPACT_ATOMS: atom_id res chain seq x y z
N MET A 1 -17.82 52.03 -16.97
CA MET A 1 -16.85 51.06 -16.40
C MET A 1 -17.66 49.89 -15.84
N THR A 2 -18.01 48.96 -16.71
CA THR A 2 -18.65 47.69 -16.35
C THR A 2 -17.60 46.82 -15.68
N GLN A 3 -17.84 46.40 -14.44
CA GLN A 3 -17.06 45.37 -13.78
C GLN A 3 -17.12 44.11 -14.66
N LEU A 4 -16.01 43.82 -15.34
CA LEU A 4 -15.76 42.50 -15.93
C LEU A 4 -15.75 41.53 -14.74
N ASN A 5 -16.89 40.88 -14.50
CA ASN A 5 -16.92 39.65 -13.72
C ASN A 5 -15.85 38.75 -14.32
N ALA A 6 -14.76 38.52 -13.59
CA ALA A 6 -13.74 37.58 -13.99
C ALA A 6 -14.45 36.27 -14.34
N LEU A 7 -14.43 35.90 -15.62
CA LEU A 7 -14.96 34.62 -16.05
C LEU A 7 -14.35 33.56 -15.12
N PRO A 8 -15.15 32.61 -14.59
CA PRO A 8 -14.60 31.54 -13.77
C PRO A 8 -13.42 30.95 -14.53
N THR A 9 -12.24 31.03 -13.94
CA THR A 9 -11.01 30.55 -14.57
C THR A 9 -11.24 29.09 -14.94
N GLU A 10 -11.21 28.83 -16.25
CA GLU A 10 -11.36 27.48 -16.77
C GLU A 10 -10.34 26.60 -16.06
N PRO A 11 -10.73 25.51 -15.36
CA PRO A 11 -9.83 24.80 -14.44
C PRO A 11 -8.51 24.39 -15.11
N LEU A 12 -8.58 23.88 -16.34
CA LEU A 12 -7.41 23.44 -17.12
C LEU A 12 -6.46 24.59 -17.50
N LEU A 13 -6.92 25.84 -17.46
CA LEU A 13 -6.15 27.05 -17.77
C LEU A 13 -5.76 27.84 -16.51
N ASP A 14 -6.13 27.38 -15.31
CA ASP A 14 -5.79 28.06 -14.06
C ASP A 14 -4.29 27.98 -13.76
N GLU A 15 -3.68 29.15 -13.51
CA GLU A 15 -2.26 29.35 -13.17
C GLU A 15 -2.10 30.08 -11.81
N SER A 16 -3.16 30.11 -10.99
CA SER A 16 -3.23 30.84 -9.71
C SER A 16 -2.19 30.42 -8.65
N PHE A 17 -1.50 29.30 -8.82
CA PHE A 17 -0.54 28.76 -7.85
C PHE A 17 0.94 29.14 -8.12
N SER A 18 1.18 30.05 -9.07
CA SER A 18 2.54 30.44 -9.49
C SER A 18 3.38 31.07 -8.36
N ASP A 19 2.77 31.74 -7.38
CA ASP A 19 3.49 32.33 -6.25
C ASP A 19 4.05 31.27 -5.29
N LEU A 20 3.38 30.13 -5.15
CA LEU A 20 3.86 29.04 -4.30
C LEU A 20 5.12 28.40 -4.88
N ALA A 21 5.23 28.32 -6.21
CA ALA A 21 6.42 27.82 -6.90
C ALA A 21 7.69 28.65 -6.63
N ARG A 22 7.54 29.92 -6.22
CA ARG A 22 8.66 30.82 -5.91
C ARG A 22 9.21 30.61 -4.50
N PHE A 23 8.48 29.91 -3.64
CA PHE A 23 8.92 29.64 -2.28
C PHE A 23 10.13 28.71 -2.27
N LYS A 24 11.22 29.15 -1.61
CA LYS A 24 12.46 28.38 -1.46
C LYS A 24 12.62 27.93 -0.01
N PRO A 25 12.31 26.67 0.32
CA PRO A 25 12.46 26.15 1.67
C PRO A 25 13.93 26.10 2.12
N GLY A 26 14.13 26.25 3.43
CA GLY A 26 15.43 26.05 4.08
C GLY A 26 15.98 24.63 3.85
N PRO A 27 17.30 24.43 3.99
CA PRO A 27 17.93 23.14 3.71
C PRO A 27 17.38 22.00 4.59
N GLU A 28 17.10 22.26 5.86
CA GLU A 28 16.55 21.27 6.81
C GLU A 28 15.17 20.75 6.35
N LEU A 29 14.29 21.65 5.92
CA LEU A 29 12.97 21.27 5.40
C LEU A 29 13.07 20.49 4.09
N ARG A 30 14.02 20.85 3.22
CA ARG A 30 14.27 20.07 1.99
C ARG A 30 14.77 18.67 2.29
N GLN A 31 15.71 18.55 3.21
CA GLN A 31 16.21 17.26 3.66
C GLN A 31 15.08 16.41 4.23
N TRP A 32 14.23 16.99 5.08
CA TRP A 32 13.08 16.29 5.67
C TRP A 32 12.09 15.78 4.61
N VAL A 33 11.74 16.57 3.59
CA VAL A 33 10.87 16.09 2.50
C VAL A 33 11.58 15.01 1.68
N GLY A 34 12.89 15.10 1.47
CA GLY A 34 13.68 14.05 0.83
C GLY A 34 13.71 12.74 1.62
N GLU A 35 13.84 12.81 2.95
CA GLU A 35 13.75 11.66 3.84
C GLU A 35 12.36 11.01 3.77
N LEU A 36 11.28 11.79 3.76
CA LEU A 36 9.93 11.27 3.54
C LEU A 36 9.79 10.59 2.17
N ALA A 37 10.35 11.21 1.11
CA ALA A 37 10.28 10.65 -0.23
C ALA A 37 11.05 9.33 -0.37
N SER A 38 12.09 9.12 0.44
CA SER A 38 12.86 7.87 0.46
C SER A 38 12.07 6.67 1.00
N GLU A 39 11.00 6.90 1.78
CA GLU A 39 10.12 5.84 2.25
C GLU A 39 9.19 5.37 1.13
N ARG A 40 9.26 4.09 0.75
CA ARG A 40 8.52 3.54 -0.39
C ARG A 40 7.07 3.17 -0.03
N ASP A 41 6.83 2.73 1.20
CA ASP A 41 5.47 2.35 1.65
C ASP A 41 4.66 3.60 1.99
N LEU A 42 3.52 3.79 1.32
CA LEU A 42 2.67 4.97 1.53
C LEU A 42 2.19 5.10 2.97
N ASP A 43 1.81 3.99 3.62
CA ASP A 43 1.30 4.03 5.00
C ASP A 43 2.39 4.46 5.97
N THR A 44 3.60 3.91 5.82
CA THR A 44 4.78 4.30 6.61
C THR A 44 5.15 5.76 6.37
N ARG A 45 5.16 6.21 5.10
CA ARG A 45 5.41 7.61 4.73
C ARG A 45 4.39 8.56 5.34
N SER A 46 3.10 8.21 5.25
CA SER A 46 2.00 8.99 5.82
C SER A 46 2.09 9.03 7.34
N THR A 47 2.45 7.91 7.97
CA THR A 47 2.70 7.84 9.42
C THR A 47 3.84 8.74 9.86
N ALA A 48 4.96 8.73 9.12
CA ALA A 48 6.09 9.61 9.38
C ALA A 48 5.72 11.09 9.19
N LEU A 49 4.99 11.41 8.11
CA LEU A 49 4.51 12.76 7.82
C LEU A 49 3.62 13.28 8.96
N TYR A 50 2.51 12.61 9.25
CA TYR A 50 1.57 13.06 10.27
C TYR A 50 2.15 13.01 11.68
N GLY A 51 3.04 12.04 11.98
CA GLY A 51 3.81 12.03 13.22
C GLY A 51 4.74 13.24 13.38
N ALA A 52 5.31 13.75 12.27
CA ALA A 52 6.11 14.98 12.28
C ALA A 52 5.22 16.23 12.40
N LEU A 53 4.12 16.31 11.64
CA LEU A 53 3.18 17.44 11.69
C LEU A 53 2.55 17.57 13.09
N ARG A 54 2.16 16.45 13.71
CA ARG A 54 1.59 16.39 15.06
C ARG A 54 2.47 17.09 16.10
N LYS A 55 3.79 16.89 16.03
CA LYS A 55 4.75 17.52 16.94
C LYS A 55 4.86 19.04 16.77
N GLN A 56 4.37 19.57 15.64
CA GLN A 56 4.44 20.98 15.27
C GLN A 56 3.08 21.67 15.34
N ILE A 57 2.02 20.97 15.74
CA ILE A 57 0.70 21.58 15.94
C ILE A 57 0.81 22.74 16.94
N GLY A 58 0.25 23.89 16.56
CA GLY A 58 0.34 25.15 17.32
C GLY A 58 1.66 25.91 17.15
N GLN A 59 2.62 25.40 16.39
CA GLN A 59 3.92 26.05 16.14
C GLN A 59 3.98 26.66 14.74
N PRO A 60 4.69 27.80 14.54
CA PRO A 60 4.87 28.41 13.21
C PRO A 60 5.53 27.48 12.18
N GLN A 61 6.33 26.52 12.66
CA GLN A 61 7.02 25.54 11.84
C GLN A 61 6.05 24.65 11.04
N LEU A 62 4.84 24.40 11.55
CA LEU A 62 3.82 23.62 10.84
C LEU A 62 3.49 24.21 9.48
N SER A 63 3.25 25.53 9.42
CA SER A 63 2.94 26.22 8.17
C SER A 63 4.11 26.16 7.19
N LEU A 64 5.35 26.27 7.68
CA LEU A 64 6.55 26.14 6.84
C LEU A 64 6.70 24.73 6.26
N MET A 65 6.41 23.69 7.05
CA MET A 65 6.45 22.29 6.59
C MET A 65 5.40 22.04 5.51
N LEU A 66 4.15 22.43 5.74
CA LEU A 66 3.06 22.27 4.78
C LEU A 66 3.32 23.06 3.49
N ARG A 67 3.78 24.31 3.61
CA ARG A 67 4.15 25.14 2.46
C ARG A 67 5.29 24.53 1.65
N THR A 68 6.27 23.90 2.32
CA THR A 68 7.39 23.21 1.66
C THR A 68 6.89 22.06 0.79
N ILE A 69 5.99 21.21 1.33
CA ILE A 69 5.40 20.09 0.59
C ILE A 69 4.67 20.61 -0.66
N LEU A 70 3.79 21.60 -0.47
CA LEU A 70 2.99 22.14 -1.57
C LEU A 70 3.84 22.86 -2.62
N ALA A 71 4.87 23.63 -2.20
CA ALA A 71 5.77 24.30 -3.13
C ALA A 71 6.62 23.33 -3.95
N ALA A 72 7.10 22.25 -3.32
CA ALA A 72 7.81 21.18 -4.03
C ALA A 72 6.87 20.47 -5.04
N ALA A 73 5.64 20.15 -4.61
CA ALA A 73 4.66 19.50 -5.48
C ALA A 73 4.21 20.39 -6.65
N VAL A 74 4.00 21.69 -6.44
CA VAL A 74 3.68 22.65 -7.51
C VAL A 74 4.82 22.78 -8.52
N ARG A 75 6.07 22.59 -8.08
CA ARG A 75 7.24 22.55 -8.97
C ARG A 75 7.43 21.21 -9.68
N ASN A 76 6.52 20.25 -9.47
CA ASN A 76 6.64 18.87 -9.95
C ASN A 76 7.95 18.21 -9.49
N GLU A 77 8.46 18.58 -8.32
CA GLU A 77 9.61 17.91 -7.71
C GLU A 77 9.17 16.53 -7.18
N TYR A 78 10.06 15.56 -7.29
CA TYR A 78 9.84 14.18 -6.85
C TYR A 78 9.39 14.13 -5.39
N GLU A 79 10.16 14.78 -4.53
CA GLU A 79 9.97 14.77 -3.09
C GLU A 79 8.64 15.43 -2.71
N GLY A 80 8.26 16.48 -3.46
CA GLY A 80 6.99 17.16 -3.33
C GLY A 80 5.80 16.27 -3.67
N ALA A 81 5.85 15.56 -4.80
CA ALA A 81 4.80 14.62 -5.18
C ALA A 81 4.69 13.47 -4.17
N ALA A 82 5.82 12.95 -3.69
CA ALA A 82 5.87 11.90 -2.69
C ALA A 82 5.24 12.30 -1.35
N ALA A 83 5.56 13.50 -0.85
CA ALA A 83 4.99 14.05 0.38
C ALA A 83 3.53 14.48 0.20
N LEU A 84 3.16 15.02 -0.96
CA LEU A 84 1.76 15.34 -1.28
C LEU A 84 0.90 14.07 -1.29
N THR A 85 1.42 12.98 -1.85
CA THR A 85 0.74 11.68 -1.83
C THR A 85 0.46 11.21 -0.40
N ALA A 86 1.45 11.33 0.50
CA ALA A 86 1.29 10.98 1.90
C ALA A 86 0.28 11.89 2.61
N LEU A 87 0.27 13.19 2.28
CA LEU A 87 -0.70 14.15 2.80
C LEU A 87 -2.13 13.76 2.35
N LEU A 88 -2.30 13.35 1.10
CA LEU A 88 -3.59 12.92 0.54
C LEU A 88 -3.85 11.42 0.73
N GLY A 89 -3.14 10.77 1.66
CA GLY A 89 -3.24 9.35 1.93
C GLY A 89 -4.66 8.97 2.36
N VAL A 90 -5.32 8.14 1.54
CA VAL A 90 -6.61 7.51 1.84
C VAL A 90 -6.40 6.01 1.79
N ARG A 91 -6.72 5.32 2.90
CA ARG A 91 -6.78 3.87 2.88
C ARG A 91 -7.99 3.42 2.09
N ALA A 92 -7.88 2.29 1.40
CA ALA A 92 -8.97 1.79 0.58
C ALA A 92 -10.26 1.70 1.40
N SER A 93 -11.37 2.24 0.89
CA SER A 93 -12.66 2.10 1.56
C SER A 93 -13.03 0.63 1.69
N GLY A 94 -13.82 0.33 2.72
CA GLY A 94 -14.41 -0.99 2.87
C GLY A 94 -15.18 -1.41 1.62
N GLU A 95 -15.81 -0.49 0.89
CA GLU A 95 -16.50 -0.75 -0.40
C GLU A 95 -15.58 -1.34 -1.49
N LEU A 96 -14.38 -0.78 -1.68
CA LEU A 96 -13.42 -1.29 -2.66
C LEU A 96 -12.90 -2.67 -2.28
N LEU A 97 -12.68 -2.89 -0.99
CA LEU A 97 -12.26 -4.17 -0.44
C LEU A 97 -13.39 -5.21 -0.54
N ILE A 98 -14.64 -4.80 -0.29
CA ILE A 98 -15.83 -5.62 -0.46
C ILE A 98 -16.00 -6.04 -1.91
N THR A 99 -15.72 -5.18 -2.88
CA THR A 99 -15.80 -5.56 -4.29
C THR A 99 -14.83 -6.71 -4.60
N ARG A 100 -13.66 -6.76 -3.92
CA ARG A 100 -12.74 -7.91 -4.03
C ARG A 100 -13.30 -9.16 -3.37
N VAL A 101 -13.91 -9.01 -2.19
CA VAL A 101 -14.54 -10.14 -1.48
C VAL A 101 -15.73 -10.70 -2.26
N ARG A 102 -16.61 -9.83 -2.78
CA ARG A 102 -17.81 -10.19 -3.57
C ARG A 102 -17.47 -11.19 -4.68
N ALA A 103 -16.38 -10.98 -5.40
CA ALA A 103 -15.99 -11.86 -6.51
C ALA A 103 -15.43 -13.23 -6.08
N PHE A 104 -15.06 -13.43 -4.81
CA PHE A 104 -14.38 -14.64 -4.26
C PHE A 104 -13.29 -15.21 -5.17
N SER A 105 -12.58 -14.31 -5.86
CA SER A 105 -11.69 -14.70 -6.97
C SER A 105 -10.44 -15.43 -6.46
N SER A 106 -9.99 -15.13 -5.24
CA SER A 106 -8.83 -15.76 -4.62
C SER A 106 -9.20 -17.13 -4.10
N LEU A 107 -10.35 -17.29 -3.44
CA LEU A 107 -10.90 -18.59 -3.04
C LEU A 107 -11.01 -19.51 -4.26
N ARG A 108 -11.66 -19.05 -5.33
CA ARG A 108 -11.85 -19.85 -6.55
C ARG A 108 -10.53 -20.33 -7.13
N ARG A 109 -9.58 -19.41 -7.35
CA ARG A 109 -8.27 -19.72 -7.94
C ARG A 109 -7.44 -20.64 -7.04
N LEU A 110 -7.35 -20.33 -5.74
CA LEU A 110 -6.58 -21.16 -4.81
C LEU A 110 -7.17 -22.58 -4.73
N ARG A 111 -8.49 -22.72 -4.58
CA ARG A 111 -9.13 -24.03 -4.51
C ARG A 111 -8.92 -24.84 -5.79
N HIS A 112 -9.01 -24.21 -6.95
CA HIS A 112 -8.70 -24.86 -8.22
C HIS A 112 -7.27 -25.40 -8.22
N ASP A 113 -6.29 -24.56 -7.84
CA ASP A 113 -4.88 -24.96 -7.77
C ASP A 113 -4.64 -26.11 -6.78
N LEU A 114 -5.25 -26.07 -5.59
CA LEU A 114 -5.11 -27.11 -4.57
C LEU A 114 -5.76 -28.43 -4.97
N ARG A 115 -6.86 -28.40 -5.73
CA ARG A 115 -7.53 -29.62 -6.23
C ARG A 115 -6.67 -30.39 -7.24
N LEU A 116 -5.80 -29.69 -7.96
CA LEU A 116 -4.85 -30.32 -8.89
C LEU A 116 -3.66 -30.96 -8.18
N GLN A 117 -3.48 -30.69 -6.88
CA GLN A 117 -2.43 -31.26 -6.07
C GLN A 117 -2.90 -32.51 -5.33
N ASN A 118 -1.96 -33.40 -5.00
CA ASN A 118 -2.27 -34.54 -4.17
C ASN A 118 -2.37 -34.13 -2.69
N ASP A 119 -3.25 -34.74 -1.92
CA ASP A 119 -3.45 -34.37 -0.51
C ASP A 119 -2.18 -34.55 0.36
N HIS A 120 -1.28 -35.45 -0.03
CA HIS A 120 0.01 -35.63 0.64
C HIS A 120 1.05 -34.54 0.31
N THR A 121 0.87 -33.78 -0.79
CA THR A 121 1.75 -32.67 -1.15
C THR A 121 1.32 -31.33 -0.57
N LEU A 122 0.07 -31.24 -0.10
CA LEU A 122 -0.46 -30.02 0.49
C LEU A 122 0.29 -29.64 1.77
N GLU A 123 0.63 -28.36 1.88
CA GLU A 123 1.22 -27.80 3.08
C GLU A 123 0.20 -27.75 4.24
N ARG A 124 0.72 -27.68 5.47
CA ARG A 124 -0.12 -27.56 6.67
C ARG A 124 -1.10 -26.38 6.58
N GLU A 125 -0.66 -25.24 6.07
CA GLU A 125 -1.51 -24.04 5.94
C GLU A 125 -2.64 -24.23 4.92
N GLU A 126 -2.39 -24.97 3.83
CA GLU A 126 -3.39 -25.28 2.80
C GLU A 126 -4.43 -26.26 3.34
N LYS A 127 -3.98 -27.28 4.10
CA LYS A 127 -4.87 -28.21 4.79
C LYS A 127 -5.75 -27.51 5.82
N LEU A 128 -5.17 -26.60 6.61
CA LEU A 128 -5.92 -25.79 7.57
C LEU A 128 -6.95 -24.91 6.86
N TRP A 129 -6.56 -24.22 5.77
CA TRP A 129 -7.48 -23.40 4.99
C TRP A 129 -8.63 -24.22 4.38
N LEU A 130 -8.34 -25.38 3.79
CA LEU A 130 -9.37 -26.28 3.25
C LEU A 130 -10.34 -26.76 4.34
N ARG A 131 -9.82 -27.12 5.51
CA ARG A 131 -10.64 -27.53 6.66
C ARG A 131 -11.54 -26.38 7.13
N ASP A 132 -10.98 -25.17 7.27
CA ASP A 132 -11.75 -24.00 7.70
C ASP A 132 -12.85 -23.64 6.67
N LEU A 133 -12.56 -23.79 5.38
CA LEU A 133 -13.56 -23.65 4.31
C LEU A 133 -14.68 -24.69 4.40
N LEU A 134 -14.35 -25.96 4.66
CA LEU A 134 -15.36 -27.01 4.84
C LEU A 134 -16.23 -26.77 6.07
N GLN A 135 -15.61 -26.39 7.19
CA GLN A 135 -16.32 -26.05 8.42
C GLN A 135 -17.28 -24.87 8.20
N MET A 136 -16.86 -23.86 7.44
CA MET A 136 -17.72 -22.74 7.09
C MET A 136 -18.91 -23.16 6.24
N ILE A 137 -18.70 -24.00 5.21
CA ILE A 137 -19.78 -24.51 4.36
C ILE A 137 -20.80 -25.29 5.21
N GLU A 138 -20.32 -26.14 6.10
CA GLU A 138 -21.18 -26.93 7.00
C GLU A 138 -21.99 -26.02 7.94
N TRP A 139 -21.36 -25.03 8.57
CA TRP A 139 -22.04 -24.05 9.40
C TRP A 139 -23.12 -23.25 8.63
N LEU A 140 -22.82 -22.79 7.41
CA LEU A 140 -23.79 -22.08 6.58
C LEU A 140 -24.96 -22.97 6.15
N ARG A 141 -24.71 -24.26 5.92
CA ARG A 141 -25.75 -25.25 5.61
C ARG A 141 -26.65 -25.54 6.81
N GLU A 142 -26.06 -25.77 7.99
CA GLU A 142 -26.80 -26.02 9.24
C GLU A 142 -27.66 -24.83 9.65
N SER A 143 -27.22 -23.61 9.34
CA SER A 143 -28.00 -22.39 9.57
C SER A 143 -29.07 -22.11 8.49
N GLY A 144 -29.22 -22.99 7.49
CA GLY A 144 -30.19 -22.84 6.40
C GLY A 144 -29.88 -21.70 5.43
N ARG A 145 -28.65 -21.17 5.44
CA ARG A 145 -28.20 -20.05 4.59
C ARG A 145 -27.57 -20.50 3.29
N LEU A 146 -27.31 -21.81 3.14
CA LEU A 146 -26.60 -22.37 2.01
C LEU A 146 -27.26 -23.67 1.56
N GLU A 147 -27.85 -23.65 0.37
CA GLU A 147 -28.34 -24.83 -0.33
C GLU A 147 -27.27 -25.28 -1.33
N LEU A 148 -26.18 -25.83 -0.82
CA LEU A 148 -25.17 -26.48 -1.65
C LEU A 148 -25.33 -27.99 -1.53
N GLU A 149 -25.64 -28.67 -2.63
CA GLU A 149 -25.39 -30.11 -2.72
C GLU A 149 -23.90 -30.37 -2.45
N SER A 150 -23.53 -31.59 -2.04
CA SER A 150 -22.14 -31.95 -1.71
C SER A 150 -21.22 -31.89 -2.94
N THR A 151 -20.94 -30.67 -3.42
CA THR A 151 -20.10 -30.41 -4.59
C THR A 151 -18.72 -30.03 -4.10
N HIS A 152 -17.71 -30.66 -4.69
CA HIS A 152 -16.31 -30.27 -4.45
C HIS A 152 -15.85 -29.17 -5.43
N ASP A 153 -16.73 -28.69 -6.29
CA ASP A 153 -16.37 -27.75 -7.36
C ASP A 153 -16.08 -26.34 -6.85
N ALA A 154 -14.98 -25.76 -7.31
CA ALA A 154 -14.51 -24.45 -6.85
C ALA A 154 -15.36 -23.29 -7.38
N GLN A 155 -15.90 -23.44 -8.60
CA GLN A 155 -16.74 -22.42 -9.21
C GLN A 155 -18.10 -22.37 -8.52
N SER A 156 -18.73 -23.52 -8.28
CA SER A 156 -20.01 -23.61 -7.55
C SER A 156 -19.95 -23.01 -6.15
N ILE A 157 -18.88 -23.28 -5.40
CA ILE A 157 -18.73 -22.71 -4.05
C ILE A 157 -18.50 -21.20 -4.10
N SER A 158 -17.62 -20.74 -5.00
CA SER A 158 -17.35 -19.32 -5.19
C SER A 158 -18.61 -18.55 -5.58
N SER A 159 -19.40 -19.07 -6.53
CA SER A 159 -20.64 -18.40 -6.98
C SER A 159 -21.71 -18.37 -5.88
N THR A 160 -21.77 -19.41 -5.04
CA THR A 160 -22.75 -19.44 -3.95
C THR A 160 -22.35 -18.47 -2.84
N PHE A 161 -21.06 -18.41 -2.50
CA PHE A 161 -20.54 -17.41 -1.56
C PHE A 161 -20.71 -15.99 -2.10
N GLU A 162 -20.48 -15.76 -3.39
CA GLU A 162 -20.72 -14.48 -4.06
C GLU A 162 -22.18 -14.04 -3.95
N THR A 163 -23.13 -14.94 -4.25
CA THR A 163 -24.57 -14.66 -4.14
C THR A 163 -24.97 -14.36 -2.70
N LEU A 164 -24.55 -15.17 -1.74
CA LEU A 164 -24.85 -14.98 -0.32
C LEU A 164 -24.24 -13.68 0.21
N PHE A 165 -22.98 -13.39 -0.12
CA PHE A 165 -22.33 -12.16 0.31
C PHE A 165 -23.01 -10.94 -0.30
N SER A 166 -23.34 -10.99 -1.59
CA SER A 166 -24.00 -9.88 -2.29
C SER A 166 -25.40 -9.62 -1.73
N SER A 167 -26.17 -10.66 -1.39
CA SER A 167 -27.49 -10.48 -0.78
C SER A 167 -27.42 -9.85 0.61
N LEU A 168 -26.43 -10.23 1.43
CA LEU A 168 -26.21 -9.63 2.75
C LEU A 168 -25.75 -8.18 2.66
N VAL A 169 -24.88 -7.84 1.70
CA VAL A 169 -24.47 -6.44 1.50
C VAL A 169 -25.63 -5.60 0.97
N GLN A 170 -26.40 -6.10 0.00
CA GLN A 170 -27.59 -5.41 -0.49
C GLN A 170 -28.60 -5.18 0.64
N LYS A 171 -28.85 -6.19 1.48
CA LYS A 171 -29.69 -6.05 2.67
C LYS A 171 -29.17 -4.97 3.62
N SER A 172 -27.85 -4.90 3.83
CA SER A 172 -27.24 -3.84 4.64
C SER A 172 -27.43 -2.45 4.03
N ASP A 173 -27.35 -2.34 2.70
CA ASP A 173 -27.53 -1.07 1.99
C ASP A 173 -28.99 -0.61 2.08
N ASP A 174 -29.95 -1.55 2.02
CA ASP A 174 -31.39 -1.28 2.08
C ASP A 174 -31.90 -0.99 3.50
N GLU A 175 -31.45 -1.77 4.49
CA GLU A 175 -31.93 -1.71 5.89
C GLU A 175 -31.03 -0.86 6.79
N GLY A 176 -29.81 -0.53 6.35
CA GLY A 176 -28.80 0.23 7.10
C GLY A 176 -28.11 -0.53 8.25
N VAL A 177 -28.67 -1.65 8.70
CA VAL A 177 -28.15 -2.46 9.81
C VAL A 177 -28.34 -3.95 9.50
N LEU A 178 -27.33 -4.77 9.79
CA LEU A 178 -27.44 -6.23 9.76
C LEU A 178 -27.51 -6.80 11.17
N GLY A 179 -28.18 -7.95 11.32
CA GLY A 179 -28.16 -8.71 12.57
C GLY A 179 -26.76 -9.24 12.90
N ALA A 180 -26.50 -9.53 14.18
CA ALA A 180 -25.20 -10.04 14.64
C ALA A 180 -24.75 -11.32 13.90
N ASP A 181 -25.69 -12.23 13.61
CA ASP A 181 -25.42 -13.46 12.88
C ASP A 181 -25.04 -13.19 11.41
N GLU A 182 -25.67 -12.22 10.77
CA GLU A 182 -25.40 -11.83 9.38
C GLU A 182 -24.04 -11.16 9.25
N LEU A 183 -23.71 -10.29 10.21
CA LEU A 183 -22.37 -9.71 10.35
C LEU A 183 -21.32 -10.80 10.58
N ALA A 184 -21.61 -11.82 11.40
CA ALA A 184 -20.71 -12.95 11.58
C ALA A 184 -20.46 -13.71 10.26
N VAL A 185 -21.51 -13.92 9.44
CA VAL A 185 -21.37 -14.54 8.11
C VAL A 185 -20.46 -13.72 7.20
N ILE A 186 -20.68 -12.41 7.08
CA ILE A 186 -19.85 -11.52 6.25
C ILE A 186 -18.39 -11.54 6.71
N ARG A 187 -18.15 -11.50 8.02
CA ARG A 187 -16.81 -11.55 8.59
C ARG A 187 -16.09 -12.84 8.23
N GLU A 188 -16.73 -13.99 8.43
CA GLU A 188 -16.12 -15.28 8.12
C GLU A 188 -15.87 -15.44 6.61
N LEU A 189 -16.81 -14.98 5.77
CA LEU A 189 -16.65 -15.06 4.30
C LEU A 189 -15.44 -14.22 3.86
N SER A 190 -15.33 -13.02 4.41
CA SER A 190 -14.22 -12.10 4.15
C SER A 190 -12.89 -12.62 4.69
N ARG A 191 -12.88 -13.28 5.86
CA ARG A 191 -11.69 -13.93 6.45
C ARG A 191 -11.18 -15.07 5.57
N ILE A 192 -12.08 -15.89 5.02
CA ILE A 192 -11.69 -16.96 4.10
C ILE A 192 -11.07 -16.41 2.83
N GLU A 193 -11.68 -15.39 2.21
CA GLU A 193 -11.12 -14.75 1.01
C GLU A 193 -9.77 -14.07 1.31
N LEU A 194 -9.64 -13.39 2.44
CA LEU A 194 -8.37 -12.79 2.88
C LEU A 194 -7.27 -13.85 3.04
N ARG A 195 -7.58 -15.00 3.67
CA ARG A 195 -6.62 -16.11 3.81
C ARG A 195 -6.25 -16.70 2.45
N ALA A 196 -7.21 -16.81 1.53
CA ALA A 196 -6.95 -17.27 0.17
C ALA A 196 -6.04 -16.29 -0.59
N LEU A 197 -6.28 -14.99 -0.46
CA LEU A 197 -5.46 -13.94 -1.05
C LEU A 197 -4.02 -13.97 -0.51
N LYS A 198 -3.85 -14.06 0.82
CA LYS A 198 -2.54 -14.22 1.49
C LYS A 198 -1.78 -15.43 0.95
N ARG A 199 -2.44 -16.58 0.81
CA ARG A 199 -1.79 -17.80 0.29
C ARG A 199 -1.39 -17.65 -1.17
N ARG A 200 -2.25 -17.05 -2.02
CA ARG A 200 -1.92 -16.77 -3.42
C ARG A 200 -0.74 -15.82 -3.56
N ALA A 201 -0.66 -14.78 -2.73
CA ALA A 201 0.50 -13.88 -2.68
C ALA A 201 1.79 -14.65 -2.37
N SER A 202 1.74 -15.54 -1.38
CA SER A 202 2.86 -16.39 -0.99
C SER A 202 3.30 -17.34 -2.12
N ILE A 203 2.36 -18.02 -2.78
CA ILE A 203 2.64 -18.91 -3.92
C ILE A 203 3.23 -18.12 -5.09
N LEU A 204 2.72 -16.91 -5.37
CA LEU A 204 3.24 -16.06 -6.43
C LEU A 204 4.67 -15.61 -6.12
N ALA A 205 4.93 -15.18 -4.89
CA ALA A 205 6.25 -14.79 -4.42
C ALA A 205 7.27 -15.94 -4.46
N GLU A 206 6.85 -17.16 -4.12
CA GLU A 206 7.68 -18.37 -4.25
C GLU A 206 8.14 -18.61 -5.68
N LYS A 207 7.30 -18.29 -6.67
CA LYS A 207 7.56 -18.51 -8.10
C LYS A 207 8.31 -17.35 -8.78
N VAL A 208 8.58 -16.25 -8.09
CA VAL A 208 9.30 -15.10 -8.67
C VAL A 208 10.69 -15.55 -9.13
N ASP A 209 11.10 -15.11 -10.32
CA ASP A 209 12.48 -15.29 -10.75
C ASP A 209 13.26 -13.99 -10.46
N PRO A 210 14.05 -13.94 -9.38
CA PRO A 210 14.76 -12.72 -9.00
C PRO A 210 15.91 -12.36 -9.96
N TYR A 211 16.24 -13.23 -10.91
CA TYR A 211 17.26 -12.99 -11.93
C TYR A 211 16.66 -12.56 -13.28
N SER A 212 15.34 -12.46 -13.39
CA SER A 212 14.65 -11.97 -14.58
C SER A 212 14.07 -10.57 -14.33
N PRO A 213 14.72 -9.50 -14.81
CA PRO A 213 14.24 -8.13 -14.62
C PRO A 213 12.80 -7.95 -15.11
N ASP A 214 12.46 -8.52 -16.27
CA ASP A 214 11.11 -8.45 -16.84
C ASP A 214 10.07 -9.16 -15.97
N HIS A 215 10.43 -10.30 -15.37
CA HIS A 215 9.54 -11.01 -14.47
C HIS A 215 9.31 -10.20 -13.18
N MET A 216 10.37 -9.62 -12.62
CA MET A 216 10.27 -8.75 -11.43
C MET A 216 9.43 -7.51 -11.70
N ARG A 217 9.68 -6.80 -12.81
CA ARG A 217 8.89 -5.62 -13.22
C ARG A 217 7.40 -5.91 -13.34
N ARG A 218 7.02 -7.13 -13.75
CA ARG A 218 5.61 -7.55 -13.85
C ARG A 218 5.01 -7.99 -12.53
N VAL A 219 5.75 -8.74 -11.70
CA VAL A 219 5.20 -9.40 -10.51
C VAL A 219 5.26 -8.53 -9.26
N LEU A 220 6.31 -7.71 -9.09
CA LEU A 220 6.46 -6.88 -7.88
C LEU A 220 5.32 -5.88 -7.68
N PRO A 221 4.85 -5.15 -8.72
CA PRO A 221 3.69 -4.26 -8.54
C PRO A 221 2.44 -5.02 -8.09
N ILE A 222 2.24 -6.25 -8.58
CA ILE A 222 1.12 -7.10 -8.21
C ILE A 222 1.24 -7.56 -6.74
N LEU A 223 2.43 -7.96 -6.30
CA LEU A 223 2.67 -8.37 -4.91
C LEU A 223 2.50 -7.20 -3.93
N ALA A 224 2.96 -6.01 -4.29
CA ALA A 224 2.77 -4.80 -3.50
C ALA A 224 1.28 -4.40 -3.41
N GLU A 225 0.53 -4.53 -4.50
CA GLU A 225 -0.93 -4.31 -4.48
C GLU A 225 -1.63 -5.32 -3.56
N ILE A 226 -1.31 -6.61 -3.71
CA ILE A 226 -1.90 -7.66 -2.88
C ILE A 226 -1.55 -7.44 -1.40
N ASP A 227 -0.35 -6.95 -1.08
CA ASP A 227 0.01 -6.60 0.29
C ASP A 227 -0.91 -5.52 0.87
N SER A 228 -1.06 -4.42 0.12
CA SER A 228 -1.92 -3.31 0.50
C SER A 228 -3.36 -3.79 0.72
N ASP A 229 -3.89 -4.60 -0.18
CA ASP A 229 -5.21 -5.19 -0.03
C ASP A 229 -5.32 -6.10 1.21
N VAL A 230 -4.30 -6.92 1.46
CA VAL A 230 -4.24 -7.82 2.61
C VAL A 230 -4.24 -7.06 3.93
N ARG A 231 -3.46 -5.97 4.02
CA ARG A 231 -3.44 -5.09 5.19
C ARG A 231 -4.79 -4.40 5.37
N HIS A 232 -5.26 -3.72 4.34
CA HIS A 232 -6.53 -2.98 4.39
C HIS A 232 -7.72 -3.88 4.70
N LEU A 233 -7.82 -5.06 4.08
CA LEU A 233 -8.90 -6.01 4.36
C LEU A 233 -8.79 -6.62 5.77
N GLY A 234 -7.57 -6.82 6.28
CA GLY A 234 -7.35 -7.24 7.66
C GLY A 234 -7.84 -6.19 8.67
N GLU A 235 -7.36 -4.96 8.54
CA GLU A 235 -7.79 -3.83 9.39
C GLU A 235 -9.30 -3.60 9.31
N TYR A 236 -9.87 -3.72 8.10
CA TYR A 236 -11.31 -3.62 7.90
C TYR A 236 -12.08 -4.68 8.69
N LEU A 237 -11.62 -5.92 8.69
CA LEU A 237 -12.27 -7.00 9.44
C LEU A 237 -12.16 -6.81 10.95
N ASP A 238 -11.01 -6.32 11.42
CA ASP A 238 -10.79 -6.00 12.84
C ASP A 238 -11.74 -4.87 13.28
N ARG A 239 -11.87 -3.79 12.48
CA ARG A 239 -12.81 -2.69 12.76
C ARG A 239 -14.27 -3.14 12.73
N MET A 240 -14.64 -4.02 11.80
CA MET A 240 -15.99 -4.58 11.76
C MET A 240 -16.30 -5.39 13.01
N GLU A 241 -15.33 -6.13 13.53
CA GLU A 241 -15.45 -6.88 14.78
C GLU A 241 -15.58 -5.97 16.00
N GLU A 242 -14.85 -4.86 16.04
CA GLU A 242 -14.91 -3.88 17.14
C GLU A 242 -16.22 -3.07 17.16
N LYS A 243 -16.62 -2.50 16.02
CA LYS A 243 -17.79 -1.60 15.93
C LYS A 243 -19.11 -2.33 15.74
N GLY A 244 -19.10 -3.57 15.25
CA GLY A 244 -20.31 -4.36 14.99
C GLY A 244 -21.24 -3.74 13.93
N SER A 245 -20.71 -3.01 12.95
CA SER A 245 -21.51 -2.34 11.92
C SER A 245 -20.84 -2.36 10.56
N LEU A 246 -21.64 -2.50 9.49
CA LEU A 246 -21.21 -2.34 8.11
C LEU A 246 -21.14 -0.89 7.65
N GLY A 247 -21.58 0.09 8.44
CA GLY A 247 -21.41 1.51 8.10
C GLY A 247 -19.95 1.90 7.84
N ILE A 248 -19.00 1.11 8.35
CA ILE A 248 -17.56 1.20 8.07
C ILE A 248 -17.23 1.02 6.58
N LEU A 249 -18.13 0.42 5.79
CA LEU A 249 -17.95 0.22 4.36
C LEU A 249 -17.86 1.52 3.57
N ALA A 250 -18.75 2.44 3.91
CA ALA A 250 -18.81 3.76 3.32
C ALA A 250 -17.82 4.73 3.99
N GLU A 251 -17.28 4.39 5.18
CA GLU A 251 -16.22 5.16 5.82
C GLU A 251 -14.94 5.04 5.02
N HIS A 252 -14.68 6.03 4.18
CA HIS A 252 -13.32 6.30 3.76
C HIS A 252 -12.57 6.90 4.93
N VAL A 253 -11.43 6.31 5.25
CA VAL A 253 -10.61 6.81 6.34
C VAL A 253 -9.35 7.43 5.74
N THR A 254 -9.25 8.74 5.91
CA THR A 254 -8.00 9.46 5.64
C THR A 254 -6.96 9.01 6.67
N VAL A 255 -5.71 8.86 6.23
CA VAL A 255 -4.63 8.49 7.14
C VAL A 255 -4.44 9.57 8.22
N MET A 256 -4.79 10.82 7.90
CA MET A 256 -4.86 11.94 8.85
C MET A 256 -5.70 11.62 10.09
N GLY A 257 -6.96 11.23 9.89
CA GLY A 257 -7.90 10.98 11.00
C GLY A 257 -7.63 9.68 11.78
N GLN A 258 -6.71 8.83 11.32
CA GLN A 258 -6.24 7.67 12.09
C GLN A 258 -5.09 8.01 13.03
N ILE A 259 -4.25 8.98 12.65
CA ILE A 259 -3.01 9.29 13.36
C ILE A 259 -3.21 10.45 14.32
N LEU A 260 -3.98 11.45 13.88
CA LEU A 260 -4.32 12.62 14.67
C LEU A 260 -5.63 12.33 15.43
N ASN A 261 -5.72 12.83 16.66
CA ASN A 261 -7.02 12.90 17.33
C ASN A 261 -7.85 14.07 16.77
N ASP A 262 -9.14 14.12 17.11
CA ASP A 262 -10.08 15.13 16.59
C ASP A 262 -9.60 16.58 16.82
N ASP A 263 -9.01 16.87 17.97
CA ASP A 263 -8.49 18.21 18.30
C ASP A 263 -7.24 18.57 17.49
N GLU A 264 -6.31 17.63 17.32
CA GLU A 264 -5.10 17.77 16.52
C GLU A 264 -5.45 17.95 15.03
N GLU A 265 -6.37 17.14 14.52
CA GLU A 265 -6.88 17.25 13.15
C GLU A 265 -7.55 18.61 12.92
N LYS A 266 -8.40 19.05 13.85
CA LYS A 266 -9.05 20.36 13.78
C LYS A 266 -8.01 21.49 13.74
N GLN A 267 -6.99 21.46 14.60
CA GLN A 267 -5.95 22.50 14.61
C GLN A 267 -5.13 22.52 13.32
N LEU A 268 -4.83 21.36 12.74
CA LEU A 268 -4.17 21.25 11.44
C LEU A 268 -5.03 21.87 10.32
N ARG A 269 -6.33 21.56 10.31
CA ARG A 269 -7.31 22.11 9.36
C ARG A 269 -7.46 23.62 9.51
N ASP A 270 -7.57 24.12 10.74
CA ASP A 270 -7.63 25.55 11.04
C ASP A 270 -6.35 26.26 10.56
N THR A 271 -5.17 25.64 10.71
CA THR A 271 -3.91 26.19 10.20
C THR A 271 -3.93 26.30 8.67
N LEU A 272 -4.36 25.26 7.97
CA LEU A 272 -4.51 25.24 6.51
C LEU A 272 -5.50 26.30 6.02
N GLN A 273 -6.66 26.42 6.71
CA GLN A 273 -7.73 27.34 6.33
C GLN A 273 -7.35 28.81 6.56
N ASN A 274 -6.71 29.12 7.69
CA ASN A 274 -6.45 30.49 8.11
C ASN A 274 -5.16 31.08 7.52
N SER A 275 -4.27 30.25 6.97
CA SER A 275 -3.01 30.72 6.36
C SER A 275 -3.19 30.92 4.84
N PRO A 276 -3.10 32.15 4.30
CA PRO A 276 -3.30 32.42 2.87
C PRO A 276 -2.39 31.59 1.96
N GLU A 277 -1.13 31.38 2.36
CA GLU A 277 -0.13 30.58 1.64
C GLU A 277 -0.42 29.07 1.63
N LEU A 278 -1.35 28.60 2.47
CA LEU A 278 -1.75 27.19 2.57
C LEU A 278 -3.15 26.92 2.00
N GLN A 279 -3.79 27.92 1.40
CA GLN A 279 -5.14 27.78 0.83
C GLN A 279 -5.24 26.64 -0.19
N LEU A 280 -4.18 26.37 -0.95
CA LEU A 280 -4.12 25.21 -1.85
C LEU A 280 -4.22 23.89 -1.07
N GLY A 281 -3.46 23.75 0.02
CA GLY A 281 -3.52 22.59 0.91
C GLY A 281 -4.89 22.41 1.54
N TRP A 282 -5.50 23.51 2.00
CA TRP A 282 -6.87 23.50 2.51
C TRP A 282 -7.88 22.99 1.47
N ARG A 283 -7.82 23.49 0.23
CA ARG A 283 -8.70 23.06 -0.86
C ARG A 283 -8.54 21.57 -1.16
N LEU A 284 -7.31 21.06 -1.18
CA LEU A 284 -7.03 19.65 -1.38
C LEU A 284 -7.63 18.78 -0.28
N VAL A 285 -7.41 19.13 1.00
CA VAL A 285 -7.96 18.38 2.13
C VAL A 285 -9.48 18.41 2.12
N ARG A 286 -10.09 19.56 1.83
CA ARG A 286 -11.55 19.66 1.69
C ARG A 286 -12.09 18.85 0.50
N GLY A 287 -11.34 18.83 -0.60
CA GLY A 287 -11.64 17.99 -1.75
C GLY A 287 -11.56 16.51 -1.39
N LEU A 288 -10.57 16.12 -0.58
CA LEU A 288 -10.40 14.77 -0.06
C LEU A 288 -11.55 14.34 0.86
N ASP A 289 -12.03 15.23 1.73
CA ASP A 289 -13.19 14.94 2.59
C ASP A 289 -14.46 14.64 1.77
N ARG A 290 -14.60 15.33 0.62
CA ARG A 290 -15.74 15.15 -0.28
C ARG A 290 -15.60 13.91 -1.15
N ASN A 291 -14.38 13.67 -1.65
CA ASN A 291 -14.06 12.62 -2.60
C ASN A 291 -12.78 11.90 -2.14
N PRO A 292 -12.88 11.06 -1.09
CA PRO A 292 -11.73 10.35 -0.56
C PRO A 292 -11.30 9.23 -1.49
N LEU A 293 -10.43 9.56 -2.44
CA LEU A 293 -9.98 8.63 -3.46
C LEU A 293 -8.73 7.87 -2.99
N PRO A 294 -8.67 6.55 -3.17
CA PRO A 294 -7.42 5.82 -3.02
C PRO A 294 -6.34 6.39 -3.94
N GLN A 295 -5.10 6.35 -3.48
CA GLN A 295 -3.93 6.87 -4.18
C GLN A 295 -3.88 6.52 -5.66
N ARG A 296 -4.02 5.23 -6.03
CA ARG A 296 -3.95 4.77 -7.43
C ARG A 296 -5.06 5.36 -8.30
N THR A 297 -6.25 5.51 -7.75
CA THR A 297 -7.39 6.13 -8.45
C THR A 297 -7.12 7.61 -8.69
N LEU A 298 -6.68 8.33 -7.65
CA LEU A 298 -6.32 9.75 -7.76
C LEU A 298 -5.18 9.94 -8.76
N ALA A 299 -4.13 9.12 -8.68
CA ALA A 299 -2.99 9.13 -9.57
C ALA A 299 -3.37 8.88 -11.03
N TRP A 300 -4.27 7.92 -11.30
CA TRP A 300 -4.74 7.62 -12.66
C TRP A 300 -5.44 8.81 -13.30
N PHE A 301 -6.39 9.43 -12.60
CA PHE A 301 -7.03 10.63 -13.13
C PHE A 301 -6.05 11.79 -13.26
N ALA A 302 -5.14 11.98 -12.29
CA ALA A 302 -4.15 13.05 -12.34
C ALA A 302 -3.21 12.91 -13.55
N GLU A 303 -2.82 11.69 -13.92
CA GLU A 303 -2.01 11.41 -15.12
C GLU A 303 -2.73 11.84 -16.39
N ARG A 304 -4.00 11.49 -16.54
CA ARG A 304 -4.81 11.90 -17.71
C ARG A 304 -4.93 13.41 -17.81
N ILE A 305 -5.06 14.10 -16.68
CA ILE A 305 -5.09 15.57 -16.63
C ILE A 305 -3.72 16.17 -16.97
N LEU A 306 -2.61 15.57 -16.53
CA LEU A 306 -1.26 16.00 -16.91
C LEU A 306 -1.07 15.90 -18.43
N LEU A 307 -1.45 14.78 -19.05
CA LEU A 307 -1.40 14.60 -20.51
C LEU A 307 -2.25 15.65 -21.24
N ALA A 308 -3.46 15.94 -20.74
CA ALA A 308 -4.29 17.01 -21.28
C ALA A 308 -3.58 18.37 -21.16
N GLY A 309 -2.92 18.66 -20.04
CA GLY A 309 -2.13 19.87 -19.85
C GLY A 309 -0.97 20.03 -20.83
N GLU A 310 -0.30 18.93 -21.19
CA GLU A 310 0.77 18.94 -22.19
C GLU A 310 0.24 19.31 -23.58
N VAL A 311 -0.89 18.72 -24.00
CA VAL A 311 -1.56 19.04 -25.26
C VAL A 311 -1.98 20.52 -25.32
N LEU A 312 -2.49 21.07 -24.21
CA LEU A 312 -2.88 22.48 -24.14
C LEU A 312 -1.67 23.42 -24.22
N ARG A 313 -0.54 23.02 -23.65
CA ARG A 313 0.73 23.75 -23.77
C ARG A 313 1.24 23.73 -25.21
N GLU A 314 1.25 22.58 -25.85
CA GLU A 314 1.66 22.44 -27.27
C GLU A 314 0.76 23.24 -28.21
N SER A 315 -0.53 23.31 -27.89
CA SER A 315 -1.52 24.12 -28.60
C SER A 315 -1.47 25.62 -28.26
N LYS A 316 -0.52 26.05 -27.41
CA LYS A 316 -0.35 27.43 -26.94
C LYS A 316 -1.58 28.01 -26.21
N LEU A 317 -2.45 27.16 -25.70
CA LEU A 317 -3.57 27.56 -24.85
C LEU A 317 -3.13 27.77 -23.39
N ARG A 318 -1.97 27.23 -23.02
CA ARG A 318 -1.38 27.37 -21.68
C ARG A 318 0.10 27.74 -21.78
N ASN A 319 0.56 28.62 -20.91
CA ASN A 319 1.97 29.08 -20.89
C ASN A 319 2.87 28.18 -20.06
N SER A 320 2.33 27.60 -18.99
CA SER A 320 3.04 26.73 -18.05
C SER A 320 2.56 25.28 -18.14
N PRO A 321 3.39 24.27 -17.81
CA PRO A 321 2.88 22.90 -17.63
C PRO A 321 1.91 22.85 -16.45
N LEU A 322 0.95 21.93 -16.49
CA LEU A 322 0.17 21.58 -15.30
C LEU A 322 1.09 20.99 -14.24
N ASN A 323 0.78 21.29 -12.97
CA ASN A 323 1.47 20.67 -11.85
C ASN A 323 0.58 19.64 -11.16
N ILE A 324 1.22 18.66 -10.52
CA ILE A 324 0.50 17.53 -9.90
C ILE A 324 -0.50 17.99 -8.84
N THR A 325 -0.21 19.07 -8.12
CA THR A 325 -1.12 19.63 -7.11
C THR A 325 -2.42 20.13 -7.72
N SER A 326 -2.32 20.87 -8.84
CA SER A 326 -3.48 21.33 -9.61
C SER A 326 -4.26 20.16 -10.20
N CYS A 327 -3.57 19.13 -10.70
CA CYS A 327 -4.21 17.92 -11.21
C CYS A 327 -5.01 17.20 -10.11
N CYS A 328 -4.40 16.93 -8.95
CA CYS A 328 -5.09 16.32 -7.81
C CYS A 328 -6.31 17.14 -7.38
N LEU A 329 -6.18 18.46 -7.31
CA LEU A 329 -7.28 19.34 -6.96
C LEU A 329 -8.44 19.25 -7.96
N MET A 330 -8.15 19.23 -9.27
CA MET A 330 -9.19 19.05 -10.29
C MET A 330 -9.89 17.70 -10.16
N VAL A 331 -9.15 16.62 -9.89
CA VAL A 331 -9.78 15.31 -9.64
C VAL A 331 -10.71 15.40 -8.44
N LEU A 332 -10.23 15.92 -7.31
CA LEU A 332 -11.00 15.98 -6.07
C LEU A 332 -12.22 16.92 -6.14
N ASP A 333 -12.13 18.02 -6.89
CA ASP A 333 -13.25 18.95 -7.08
C ASP A 333 -14.33 18.37 -8.03
N HIS A 334 -13.92 17.58 -9.03
CA HIS A 334 -14.77 17.15 -10.15
C HIS A 334 -15.08 15.64 -10.23
N TYR A 335 -14.61 14.82 -9.29
CA TYR A 335 -14.91 13.39 -9.24
C TYR A 335 -16.34 13.12 -8.74
N ARG A 336 -17.12 12.31 -9.45
CA ARG A 336 -18.42 11.77 -9.05
C ARG A 336 -18.61 10.37 -9.66
N ASP A 337 -19.07 9.41 -8.88
CA ASP A 337 -19.50 8.08 -9.34
C ASP A 337 -18.52 7.36 -10.30
N GLY A 338 -17.23 7.36 -9.96
CA GLY A 338 -16.20 6.71 -10.78
C GLY A 338 -15.77 7.51 -12.02
N LYS A 339 -16.19 8.77 -12.12
CA LYS A 339 -15.96 9.64 -13.27
C LYS A 339 -15.43 11.01 -12.83
N VAL A 340 -14.56 11.62 -13.63
CA VAL A 340 -14.14 13.02 -13.46
C VAL A 340 -14.68 13.85 -14.62
N MET A 341 -15.39 14.93 -14.30
CA MET A 341 -16.03 15.84 -15.26
C MET A 341 -15.51 17.26 -15.10
N ILE A 342 -14.56 17.66 -15.94
CA ILE A 342 -13.95 18.99 -15.88
C ILE A 342 -14.59 19.87 -16.95
N PRO A 343 -15.25 20.99 -16.57
CA PRO A 343 -15.81 21.92 -17.54
C PRO A 343 -14.70 22.54 -18.40
N SER A 344 -14.94 22.66 -19.70
CA SER A 344 -13.93 23.14 -20.65
C SER A 344 -14.57 23.92 -21.80
N SER A 345 -13.85 24.92 -22.29
CA SER A 345 -14.24 25.75 -23.41
C SER A 345 -14.06 25.01 -24.74
N GLY A 346 -14.73 25.51 -25.80
CA GLY A 346 -14.61 24.97 -27.15
C GLY A 346 -13.15 24.81 -27.63
N PRO A 347 -12.30 25.85 -27.53
CA PRO A 347 -10.90 25.76 -27.93
C PRO A 347 -10.11 24.65 -27.21
N VAL A 348 -10.33 24.47 -25.91
CA VAL A 348 -9.69 23.41 -25.11
C VAL A 348 -10.17 22.04 -25.56
N VAL A 349 -11.49 21.87 -25.74
CA VAL A 349 -12.07 20.62 -26.24
C VAL A 349 -11.56 20.27 -27.63
N ASP A 350 -11.44 21.25 -28.53
CA ASP A 350 -10.97 21.03 -29.90
C ASP A 350 -9.49 20.63 -29.92
N ALA A 351 -8.65 21.28 -29.10
CA ALA A 351 -7.25 20.90 -28.94
C ALA A 351 -7.10 19.46 -28.41
N LEU A 352 -7.86 19.09 -27.38
CA LEU A 352 -7.83 17.74 -26.83
C LEU A 352 -8.35 16.70 -27.82
N ARG A 353 -9.37 17.04 -28.62
CA ARG A 353 -9.93 16.12 -29.63
C ARG A 353 -8.90 15.75 -30.70
N LEU A 354 -8.06 16.71 -31.10
CA LEU A 354 -7.01 16.48 -32.09
C LEU A 354 -5.88 15.57 -31.58
N SER A 355 -5.63 15.57 -30.27
CA SER A 355 -4.58 14.76 -29.66
C SER A 355 -4.92 13.27 -29.50
N GLY A 356 -6.21 12.93 -29.44
CA GLY A 356 -6.67 11.54 -29.31
C GLY A 356 -6.25 10.84 -28.02
N ILE A 357 -6.13 11.55 -26.89
CA ILE A 357 -5.75 10.95 -25.60
C ILE A 357 -6.73 9.83 -25.23
N GLU A 358 -6.20 8.62 -25.03
CA GLU A 358 -6.98 7.46 -24.61
C GLU A 358 -7.69 7.69 -23.26
N ASN A 359 -8.89 7.13 -23.12
CA ASN A 359 -9.73 7.19 -21.92
C ASN A 359 -10.24 8.60 -21.56
N ILE A 360 -10.15 9.55 -22.48
CA ILE A 360 -10.79 10.86 -22.39
C ILE A 360 -11.94 10.93 -23.40
N SER A 361 -13.12 11.21 -22.89
CA SER A 361 -14.31 11.57 -23.67
C SER A 361 -14.51 13.08 -23.62
N LEU A 362 -14.96 13.66 -24.73
CA LEU A 362 -15.09 15.12 -24.89
C LEU A 362 -16.54 15.49 -25.23
N PRO A 363 -17.48 15.36 -24.27
CA PRO A 363 -18.85 15.82 -24.46
C PRO A 363 -18.91 17.34 -24.64
N ALA A 364 -20.05 17.84 -25.13
CA ALA A 364 -20.26 19.28 -25.25
C ALA A 364 -20.08 19.97 -23.88
N GLY A 365 -19.13 20.89 -23.80
CA GLY A 365 -18.87 21.71 -22.60
C GLY A 365 -17.86 21.14 -21.60
N GLY A 366 -17.13 20.07 -21.91
CA GLY A 366 -16.08 19.62 -20.99
C GLY A 366 -15.27 18.40 -21.40
N MET A 367 -14.34 18.07 -20.51
CA MET A 367 -13.53 16.86 -20.51
C MET A 367 -14.08 15.85 -19.50
N SER A 368 -14.17 14.59 -19.92
CA SER A 368 -14.84 13.52 -19.18
C SER A 368 -13.97 12.26 -19.16
N MET A 369 -13.66 11.74 -17.99
CA MET A 369 -12.82 10.55 -17.82
C MET A 369 -13.55 9.53 -16.95
N VAL A 370 -13.59 8.27 -17.37
CA VAL A 370 -14.16 7.16 -16.59
C VAL A 370 -13.00 6.30 -16.09
N LEU A 371 -13.01 5.95 -14.80
CA LEU A 371 -11.93 5.17 -14.20
C LEU A 371 -11.73 3.82 -14.90
N ASP A 372 -10.59 3.63 -15.53
CA ASP A 372 -10.11 2.30 -15.89
C ASP A 372 -9.43 1.67 -14.67
N ARG A 373 -10.17 0.79 -13.98
CA ARG A 373 -9.68 0.11 -12.77
C ARG A 373 -8.50 -0.82 -13.05
N GLU A 374 -8.38 -1.39 -14.24
CA GLU A 374 -7.28 -2.31 -14.58
C GLU A 374 -6.00 -1.54 -14.84
N LEU A 375 -6.08 -0.44 -15.61
CA LEU A 375 -4.93 0.44 -15.85
C LEU A 375 -4.49 1.14 -14.56
N ALA A 376 -5.42 1.68 -13.76
CA ALA A 376 -5.09 2.31 -12.48
C ALA A 376 -4.33 1.36 -11.52
N ARG A 377 -4.68 0.06 -11.53
CA ARG A 377 -3.97 -0.97 -10.75
C ARG A 377 -2.55 -1.24 -11.26
N ARG A 378 -2.32 -1.13 -12.56
CA ARG A 378 -1.02 -1.37 -13.19
C ARG A 378 -0.11 -0.16 -13.19
N MET A 379 -0.58 1.02 -12.79
CA MET A 379 0.23 2.22 -12.78
C MET A 379 1.50 2.03 -11.93
N PRO A 380 2.69 2.29 -12.48
CA PRO A 380 3.90 2.41 -11.70
C PRO A 380 3.82 3.72 -10.92
N LEU A 381 3.77 3.63 -9.60
CA LEU A 381 3.71 4.80 -8.72
C LEU A 381 4.89 4.76 -7.73
N PRO A 382 6.14 4.88 -8.21
CA PRO A 382 7.32 4.87 -7.34
C PRO A 382 7.25 5.98 -6.29
N HIS A 383 6.54 7.06 -6.62
CA HIS A 383 6.44 8.27 -5.81
C HIS A 383 5.03 8.46 -5.26
N GLY A 384 4.09 7.67 -5.78
CA GLY A 384 2.70 7.70 -5.39
C GLY A 384 1.77 8.54 -6.25
N MET A 385 2.31 9.47 -7.03
CA MET A 385 1.60 10.26 -8.02
C MET A 385 2.39 10.31 -9.33
N PRO A 386 1.73 10.50 -10.49
CA PRO A 386 2.42 10.74 -11.75
C PRO A 386 3.15 12.07 -11.71
N LEU A 387 4.28 12.13 -12.40
CA LEU A 387 5.01 13.38 -12.66
C LEU A 387 5.01 13.63 -14.17
N PRO A 388 4.93 14.90 -14.62
CA PRO A 388 5.08 15.22 -16.02
C PRO A 388 6.46 14.80 -16.53
N VAL A 389 6.51 14.34 -17.78
CA VAL A 389 7.76 13.91 -18.42
C VAL A 389 8.56 15.16 -18.78
N HIS A 390 9.40 15.63 -17.86
CA HIS A 390 10.29 16.75 -18.14
C HIS A 390 11.49 16.27 -18.98
N PRO A 391 11.86 16.94 -20.09
CA PRO A 391 13.06 16.60 -20.86
C PRO A 391 14.39 17.01 -20.18
N LEU A 392 14.34 17.69 -19.02
CA LEU A 392 15.52 18.21 -18.30
C LEU A 392 15.68 17.64 -16.89
N VAL A 393 14.61 17.09 -16.32
CA VAL A 393 14.76 16.13 -15.25
C VAL A 393 15.00 14.86 -16.02
N ASN A 394 16.21 14.30 -15.94
CA ASN A 394 16.47 12.99 -16.48
C ASN A 394 15.55 12.00 -15.75
N VAL A 395 14.29 11.91 -16.17
CA VAL A 395 13.44 10.76 -15.92
C VAL A 395 14.19 9.56 -16.47
N GLU A 396 15.00 9.72 -17.52
CA GLU A 396 16.01 8.75 -17.94
C GLU A 396 17.12 8.48 -16.90
N LEU A 397 17.56 9.37 -16.01
CA LEU A 397 18.54 8.98 -14.97
C LEU A 397 17.89 8.15 -13.87
N TYR A 398 16.60 8.33 -13.61
CA TYR A 398 15.85 7.47 -12.67
C TYR A 398 15.20 6.26 -13.36
N ALA A 399 14.90 6.33 -14.66
CA ALA A 399 14.35 5.24 -15.48
C ALA A 399 15.46 4.37 -16.09
N GLU A 400 16.68 4.89 -16.26
CA GLU A 400 17.91 4.14 -16.51
C GLU A 400 18.48 3.59 -15.20
N GLU A 401 18.26 4.23 -14.04
CA GLU A 401 18.37 3.54 -12.74
C GLU A 401 17.25 2.49 -12.55
N ASP A 402 16.04 2.66 -13.09
CA ASP A 402 15.03 1.59 -13.23
C ASP A 402 15.42 0.54 -14.29
N GLY A 403 16.49 0.80 -15.05
CA GLY A 403 17.21 -0.15 -15.91
C GLY A 403 18.09 -1.10 -15.12
N GLN A 404 18.50 -0.74 -13.89
CA GLN A 404 19.13 -1.69 -12.99
C GLN A 404 18.07 -2.73 -12.62
N PRO A 405 18.31 -4.03 -12.87
CA PRO A 405 17.41 -5.05 -12.39
C PRO A 405 17.22 -4.88 -10.89
N VAL A 406 15.97 -4.66 -10.45
CA VAL A 406 15.60 -4.59 -9.03
C VAL A 406 16.35 -5.71 -8.32
N SER A 407 17.27 -5.35 -7.44
CA SER A 407 18.11 -6.36 -6.83
C SER A 407 17.23 -7.26 -5.96
N VAL A 408 17.60 -8.53 -5.84
CA VAL A 408 16.92 -9.48 -4.94
C VAL A 408 16.79 -8.89 -3.53
N LYS A 409 17.80 -8.12 -3.13
CA LYS A 409 17.85 -7.40 -1.86
C LYS A 409 16.76 -6.33 -1.76
N GLU A 410 16.61 -5.46 -2.75
CA GLU A 410 15.56 -4.44 -2.75
C GLU A 410 14.18 -5.06 -2.74
N MET A 411 13.95 -6.08 -3.58
CA MET A 411 12.69 -6.83 -3.58
C MET A 411 12.35 -7.35 -2.17
N VAL A 412 13.32 -7.95 -1.48
CA VAL A 412 13.11 -8.48 -0.12
C VAL A 412 12.90 -7.36 0.89
N MET A 413 13.64 -6.24 0.76
CA MET A 413 13.53 -5.08 1.65
C MET A 413 12.16 -4.40 1.54
N ASP A 414 11.66 -4.21 0.32
CA ASP A 414 10.35 -3.63 0.04
C ASP A 414 9.20 -4.48 0.62
N ASN A 415 9.44 -5.78 0.82
CA ASN A 415 8.45 -6.73 1.32
C ASN A 415 8.72 -7.20 2.76
N LEU A 416 9.59 -6.52 3.53
CA LEU A 416 9.92 -6.93 4.91
C LEU A 416 8.71 -6.96 5.85
N ASN A 417 7.73 -6.08 5.61
CA ASN A 417 6.51 -5.98 6.39
C ASN A 417 5.38 -6.89 5.83
N ASN A 418 5.54 -7.39 4.60
CA ASN A 418 4.59 -8.30 3.98
C ASN A 418 4.91 -9.75 4.34
N ILE A 419 4.33 -10.23 5.43
CA ILE A 419 4.58 -11.57 5.97
C ILE A 419 4.32 -12.65 4.90
N SER A 420 3.23 -12.55 4.14
CA SER A 420 2.84 -13.58 3.18
C SER A 420 3.80 -13.66 1.99
N VAL A 421 4.20 -12.52 1.44
CA VAL A 421 5.18 -12.46 0.36
C VAL A 421 6.56 -12.85 0.86
N LEU A 422 7.00 -12.35 2.01
CA LEU A 422 8.29 -12.69 2.60
C LEU A 422 8.41 -14.18 2.88
N LEU A 423 7.36 -14.83 3.40
CA LEU A 423 7.33 -16.28 3.56
C LEU A 423 7.41 -17.04 2.22
N GLY A 424 6.79 -16.51 1.16
CA GLY A 424 6.93 -17.06 -0.19
C GLY A 424 8.36 -16.91 -0.74
N LEU A 425 8.96 -15.73 -0.57
CA LEU A 425 10.35 -15.47 -0.95
C LEU A 425 11.34 -16.38 -0.19
N LEU A 426 11.07 -16.68 1.08
CA LEU A 426 11.87 -17.62 1.87
C LEU A 426 11.70 -19.10 1.46
N LYS A 427 10.72 -19.44 0.61
CA LYS A 427 10.63 -20.77 -0.02
C LYS A 427 11.40 -20.82 -1.34
N ASN A 428 11.66 -19.67 -1.94
CA ASN A 428 12.36 -19.57 -3.20
C ASN A 428 13.87 -19.81 -3.02
N GLN A 429 14.36 -20.92 -3.57
CA GLN A 429 15.79 -21.27 -3.50
C GLN A 429 16.69 -20.23 -4.15
N LYS A 430 16.21 -19.54 -5.21
CA LYS A 430 16.98 -18.50 -5.89
C LYS A 430 17.26 -17.31 -4.98
N VAL A 431 16.29 -16.96 -4.12
CA VAL A 431 16.38 -15.88 -3.13
C VAL A 431 17.20 -16.31 -1.92
N THR A 432 16.93 -17.50 -1.39
CA THR A 432 17.57 -18.00 -0.15
C THR A 432 19.01 -18.45 -0.33
N ASN A 433 19.43 -18.73 -1.57
CA ASN A 433 20.82 -18.98 -1.93
C ASN A 433 21.61 -17.70 -2.23
N THR A 434 20.95 -16.53 -2.32
CA THR A 434 21.65 -15.25 -2.46
C THR A 434 22.27 -14.85 -1.11
N PRO A 435 23.61 -14.71 -1.02
CA PRO A 435 24.28 -14.45 0.25
C PRO A 435 23.80 -13.17 0.95
N GLY A 436 23.57 -13.26 2.27
CA GLY A 436 23.18 -12.13 3.11
C GLY A 436 21.70 -11.74 3.05
N ILE A 437 20.89 -12.33 2.15
CA ILE A 437 19.45 -12.02 2.06
C ILE A 437 18.71 -12.54 3.30
N VAL A 438 18.84 -13.82 3.64
CA VAL A 438 18.13 -14.37 4.80
C VAL A 438 18.65 -13.78 6.11
N GLY A 439 19.96 -13.46 6.18
CA GLY A 439 20.56 -12.75 7.32
C GLY A 439 19.96 -11.37 7.51
N LEU A 440 19.80 -10.61 6.42
CA LEU A 440 19.14 -9.30 6.40
C LEU A 440 17.69 -9.40 6.87
N VAL A 441 16.94 -10.40 6.38
CA VAL A 441 15.56 -10.67 6.82
C VAL A 441 15.52 -10.99 8.32
N ALA A 442 16.39 -11.88 8.80
CA ALA A 442 16.45 -12.25 10.21
C ALA A 442 16.79 -11.05 11.12
N GLN A 443 17.63 -10.13 10.63
CA GLN A 443 18.03 -8.94 11.38
C GLN A 443 16.92 -7.87 11.41
N ARG A 444 16.22 -7.66 10.29
CA ARG A 444 15.28 -6.55 10.11
C ARG A 444 13.83 -6.93 10.44
N SER A 445 13.45 -8.19 10.28
CA SER A 445 12.08 -8.63 10.50
C SER A 445 11.68 -8.49 11.97
N ARG A 446 10.51 -7.88 12.19
CA ARG A 446 9.83 -7.79 13.49
C ARG A 446 8.72 -8.83 13.63
N ASN A 447 8.63 -9.78 12.71
CA ASN A 447 7.57 -10.78 12.72
C ASN A 447 8.05 -12.13 13.24
N ILE A 448 7.49 -12.57 14.38
CA ILE A 448 7.89 -13.84 15.02
C ILE A 448 7.71 -15.02 14.07
N ARG A 449 6.62 -15.06 13.29
CA ARG A 449 6.30 -16.20 12.41
C ARG A 449 7.34 -16.35 11.29
N VAL A 450 7.83 -15.24 10.73
CA VAL A 450 8.93 -15.25 9.74
C VAL A 450 10.20 -15.80 10.38
N LEU A 451 10.56 -15.29 11.57
CA LEU A 451 11.76 -15.73 12.28
C LEU A 451 11.68 -17.20 12.71
N GLU A 452 10.50 -17.70 13.07
CA GLU A 452 10.27 -19.11 13.37
C GLU A 452 10.47 -20.01 12.15
N VAL A 453 9.96 -19.61 10.98
CA VAL A 453 10.18 -20.34 9.72
C VAL A 453 11.67 -20.39 9.38
N ILE A 454 12.38 -19.26 9.53
CA ILE A 454 13.84 -19.22 9.40
C ILE A 454 14.47 -20.19 10.40
N CYS A 455 14.07 -20.14 11.68
CA CYS A 455 14.64 -21.00 12.70
C CYS A 455 14.41 -22.48 12.44
N ILE A 456 13.26 -22.90 11.91
CA ILE A 456 12.91 -24.32 11.75
C ILE A 456 13.49 -24.90 10.45
N THR A 457 13.65 -24.09 9.40
CA THR A 457 14.05 -24.56 8.08
C THR A 457 15.56 -24.57 7.92
N ARG A 458 16.19 -25.75 7.94
CA ARG A 458 17.67 -25.89 7.89
C ARG A 458 18.34 -25.14 6.74
N ALA A 459 17.73 -25.11 5.55
CA ALA A 459 18.28 -24.39 4.40
C ALA A 459 18.41 -22.88 4.64
N LEU A 460 17.59 -22.30 5.53
CA LEU A 460 17.54 -20.85 5.79
C LEU A 460 18.58 -20.38 6.81
N TYR A 461 19.19 -21.28 7.59
CA TYR A 461 20.18 -20.89 8.61
C TYR A 461 21.53 -21.62 8.48
N SER A 462 21.70 -22.39 7.41
CA SER A 462 22.93 -23.13 7.17
C SER A 462 23.40 -22.99 5.72
N GLY A 463 24.66 -23.35 5.46
CA GLY A 463 25.29 -23.16 4.15
C GLY A 463 26.01 -21.82 4.02
N PHE A 464 26.72 -21.64 2.91
CA PHE A 464 27.58 -20.48 2.68
C PHE A 464 26.78 -19.17 2.59
N ALA A 465 25.63 -19.18 1.92
CA ALA A 465 24.77 -18.01 1.73
C ALA A 465 24.16 -17.47 3.04
N ASN A 466 23.93 -18.36 4.01
CA ASN A 466 23.15 -18.10 5.24
C ASN A 466 23.98 -18.23 6.53
N LYS A 467 25.30 -18.06 6.43
CA LYS A 467 26.24 -18.23 7.56
C LYS A 467 26.05 -17.20 8.69
N ASP A 468 25.48 -16.05 8.37
CA ASP A 468 25.23 -14.92 9.27
C ASP A 468 23.87 -15.00 9.98
N VAL A 469 22.96 -15.85 9.50
CA VAL A 469 21.60 -16.01 10.05
C VAL A 469 21.58 -16.40 11.53
N PRO A 470 22.36 -17.38 12.01
CA PRO A 470 22.37 -17.72 13.44
C PRO A 470 22.71 -16.52 14.34
N MET A 471 23.67 -15.69 13.92
CA MET A 471 24.05 -14.48 14.63
C MET A 471 22.91 -13.46 14.64
N ALA A 472 22.30 -13.21 13.48
CA ALA A 472 21.19 -12.28 13.34
C ALA A 472 19.99 -12.69 14.21
N ILE A 473 19.67 -13.98 14.25
CA ILE A 473 18.58 -14.53 15.07
C ILE A 473 18.85 -14.39 16.57
N LEU A 474 20.08 -14.65 17.04
CA LEU A 474 20.44 -14.49 18.46
C LEU A 474 20.39 -13.03 18.93
N ARG A 475 20.67 -12.08 18.03
CA ARG A 475 20.55 -10.62 18.27
C ARG A 475 19.14 -10.08 18.09
N SER A 476 18.21 -10.89 17.61
CA SER A 476 16.84 -10.42 17.39
C SER A 476 16.20 -10.05 18.73
N PRO A 477 15.59 -8.85 18.86
CA PRO A 477 14.88 -8.48 20.07
C PRO A 477 13.52 -9.17 20.18
N MET A 478 13.11 -9.95 19.17
CA MET A 478 11.84 -10.65 19.17
C MET A 478 11.82 -11.79 20.20
N ASN A 479 10.65 -12.03 20.80
CA ASN A 479 10.44 -13.02 21.86
C ASN A 479 10.38 -14.47 21.34
N LEU A 480 11.38 -14.89 20.56
CA LEU A 480 11.55 -16.28 20.14
C LEU A 480 11.76 -17.20 21.36
N PRO A 481 11.14 -18.39 21.41
CA PRO A 481 11.35 -19.34 22.49
C PRO A 481 12.81 -19.77 22.59
N ILE A 482 13.37 -19.76 23.80
CA ILE A 482 14.79 -20.12 24.03
C ILE A 482 15.12 -21.54 23.55
N LYS A 483 14.14 -22.46 23.64
CA LYS A 483 14.23 -23.82 23.12
C LYS A 483 14.56 -23.85 21.61
N THR A 484 13.99 -22.92 20.86
CA THR A 484 14.23 -22.77 19.41
C THR A 484 15.61 -22.21 19.13
N LEU A 485 16.08 -21.27 19.98
CA LEU A 485 17.36 -20.57 19.83
C LEU A 485 18.58 -21.42 20.26
N ARG A 486 18.42 -22.31 21.24
CA ARG A 486 19.52 -23.08 21.85
C ARG A 486 20.42 -23.79 20.85
N LYS A 487 19.88 -24.27 19.73
CA LYS A 487 20.69 -24.93 18.68
C LYS A 487 21.69 -24.01 17.99
N PHE A 488 21.43 -22.70 17.95
CA PHE A 488 22.34 -21.70 17.37
C PHE A 488 23.46 -21.29 18.33
N ILE A 489 23.31 -21.60 19.62
CA ILE A 489 24.33 -21.40 20.67
C ILE A 489 25.32 -22.57 20.63
N GLN A 490 25.98 -22.75 19.49
CA GLN A 490 26.99 -23.78 19.28
C GLN A 490 28.10 -23.25 18.36
N VAL A 491 29.35 -23.65 18.61
CA VAL A 491 30.51 -23.23 17.80
C VAL A 491 30.41 -23.59 16.32
N ARG A 492 29.55 -24.55 15.99
CA ARG A 492 29.20 -24.92 14.60
C ARG A 492 28.51 -23.80 13.83
N TYR A 493 27.73 -22.96 14.52
CA TYR A 493 26.91 -21.91 13.90
C TYR A 493 27.45 -20.51 14.15
N VAL A 494 28.02 -20.27 15.33
CA VAL A 494 28.56 -18.97 15.74
C VAL A 494 29.92 -19.18 16.37
N SER A 495 30.93 -18.39 16.00
CA SER A 495 32.28 -18.60 16.51
C SER A 495 32.37 -18.41 18.04
N LYS A 496 33.31 -19.12 18.70
CA LYS A 496 33.54 -18.98 20.15
C LYS A 496 33.82 -17.54 20.57
N ILE A 497 34.51 -16.76 19.71
CA ILE A 497 34.83 -15.36 19.95
C ILE A 497 33.54 -14.51 19.94
N GLU A 498 32.66 -14.72 18.98
CA GLU A 498 31.41 -13.98 18.91
C GLU A 498 30.45 -14.36 20.05
N LEU A 499 30.36 -15.64 20.41
CA LEU A 499 29.58 -16.06 21.59
C LEU A 499 30.08 -15.38 22.86
N LYS A 500 31.40 -15.30 23.08
CA LYS A 500 31.97 -14.54 24.19
C LYS A 500 31.60 -13.05 24.14
N ARG A 501 31.58 -12.44 22.95
CA ARG A 501 31.16 -11.04 22.78
C ARG A 501 29.68 -10.86 23.15
N LEU A 502 28.80 -11.73 22.69
CA LEU A 502 27.37 -11.68 23.02
C LEU A 502 27.08 -11.93 24.52
N GLU A 503 27.90 -12.74 25.19
CA GLU A 503 27.79 -12.95 26.64
C GLU A 503 28.07 -11.67 27.44
N VAL A 504 29.05 -10.89 26.98
CA VAL A 504 29.51 -9.65 27.61
C VAL A 504 28.61 -8.47 27.23
N ASP A 505 28.30 -8.32 25.94
CA ASP A 505 27.45 -7.26 25.41
C ASP A 505 25.96 -7.62 25.55
N ARG A 506 25.45 -7.47 26.77
CA ARG A 506 24.03 -7.73 27.08
C ARG A 506 23.07 -6.69 26.50
N SER A 507 23.57 -5.62 25.87
CA SER A 507 22.71 -4.61 25.25
C SER A 507 22.18 -5.07 23.88
N SER A 508 22.94 -5.93 23.18
CA SER A 508 22.61 -6.41 21.85
C SER A 508 21.89 -7.76 21.82
N VAL A 509 21.68 -8.40 22.98
CA VAL A 509 21.10 -9.73 23.11
C VAL A 509 20.19 -9.83 24.33
N ARG A 510 19.09 -10.59 24.20
CA ARG A 510 18.17 -10.90 25.31
C ARG A 510 18.88 -11.60 26.46
N ARG A 511 18.50 -11.28 27.71
CA ARG A 511 19.18 -11.76 28.92
C ARG A 511 19.25 -13.29 29.00
N GLU A 512 18.15 -13.95 28.73
CA GLU A 512 18.00 -15.41 28.71
C GLU A 512 18.88 -16.08 27.66
N VAL A 513 19.11 -15.41 26.52
CA VAL A 513 20.02 -15.90 25.48
C VAL A 513 21.47 -15.76 25.97
N ALA A 514 21.83 -14.64 26.59
CA ALA A 514 23.17 -14.43 27.16
C ALA A 514 23.47 -15.43 28.30
N GLU A 515 22.48 -15.79 29.11
CA GLU A 515 22.60 -16.81 30.16
C GLU A 515 22.83 -18.22 29.59
N GLU A 516 22.12 -18.60 28.53
CA GLU A 516 22.35 -19.87 27.82
C GLU A 516 23.71 -19.91 27.11
N ILE A 517 24.14 -18.79 26.51
CA ILE A 517 25.49 -18.65 25.94
C ILE A 517 26.56 -18.89 27.01
N ARG A 518 26.42 -18.28 28.19
CA ARG A 518 27.33 -18.50 29.32
C ARG A 518 27.35 -19.97 29.75
N GLY A 519 26.18 -20.58 29.87
CA GLY A 519 26.05 -22.00 30.20
C GLY A 519 26.82 -22.87 29.21
N TYR A 520 26.63 -22.64 27.90
CA TYR A 520 27.35 -23.36 26.86
C TYR A 520 28.86 -23.11 26.88
N LEU A 521 29.32 -21.86 27.00
CA LEU A 521 30.75 -21.54 27.03
C LEU A 521 31.50 -22.23 28.17
N ARG A 522 30.85 -22.42 29.33
CA ARG A 522 31.42 -23.18 30.46
C ARG A 522 31.64 -24.66 30.15
N THR A 523 30.84 -25.25 29.26
CA THR A 523 31.01 -26.65 28.83
C THR A 523 32.15 -26.86 27.83
N LEU A 524 32.70 -25.77 27.26
CA LEU A 524 33.84 -25.78 26.33
C LEU A 524 35.19 -25.50 27.00
N HIS A 525 35.19 -25.42 28.33
CA HIS A 525 36.37 -25.33 29.19
C HIS A 525 36.57 -26.69 29.84
#